data_AF-A0A2S9GW36-F1
#
_entry.id   AF-A0A2S9GW36-F1
#
_cell.length_a   1.000
_cell.length_b   1.000
_cell.length_c   1.000
_cell.angle_alpha   90.00
_cell.angle_beta   90.00
_cell.angle_gamma   90.00
#
_symmetry.space_group_name_H-M   'P 1'
#
loop_
_entity.id
_entity.type
_entity.pdbx_description
1 polymer ?
#
loop_
_entity_poly.entity_id
_entity_poly.type
_entity_poly.pdbx_seq_one_letter_code
_entity_poly.pdbx_strand_id
1 'polypeptide(L)'
;MSTNISECIWLSDHDVCSANHLIAVSGLSAEEFDELVQIGIITPINDSKYYRLSYIVTANTARRLRDDFELDLHGMGLAMTLMLRIENLQAELNNARARIPASIRPY
;
A
#
# COMPACT_ATOMS: atom_id res chain seq x y z
N MET A 1 -10.05 24.78 22.61
CA MET A 1 -10.22 23.72 21.59
C MET A 1 -9.13 23.91 20.56
N SER A 2 -8.07 23.11 20.63
CA SER A 2 -6.93 23.23 19.71
C SER A 2 -7.22 22.38 18.48
N THR A 3 -7.54 23.04 17.36
CA THR A 3 -7.68 22.41 16.05
C THR A 3 -6.33 21.85 15.64
N ASN A 4 -6.19 20.53 15.67
CA ASN A 4 -5.04 19.82 15.15
C ASN A 4 -5.09 19.97 13.62
N ILE A 5 -4.31 20.90 13.08
CA ILE A 5 -4.16 21.07 11.65
C ILE A 5 -3.40 19.84 11.16
N SER A 6 -4.13 18.90 10.58
CA SER A 6 -3.51 17.82 9.82
C SER A 6 -2.85 18.44 8.61
N GLU A 7 -1.53 18.57 8.63
CA GLU A 7 -0.75 18.95 7.46
C GLU A 7 -0.99 17.90 6.36
N CYS A 8 -1.78 18.27 5.35
CA CYS A 8 -1.86 17.51 4.11
C CYS A 8 -0.52 17.67 3.38
N ILE A 9 0.42 16.77 3.67
CA ILE A 9 1.65 16.61 2.89
C ILE A 9 1.21 16.06 1.53
N TRP A 10 1.27 16.89 0.50
CA TRP A 10 1.12 16.46 -0.89
C TRP A 10 2.32 15.58 -1.24
N LEU A 11 2.11 14.26 -1.21
CA LEU A 11 3.10 13.26 -1.58
C LEU A 11 3.30 13.32 -3.10
N SER A 12 4.35 13.98 -3.57
CA SER A 12 4.67 13.96 -4.99
C SER A 12 5.07 12.54 -5.40
N ASP A 13 4.61 12.07 -6.55
CA ASP A 13 4.83 10.70 -7.06
C ASP A 13 6.33 10.36 -7.33
N HIS A 14 7.20 11.35 -7.19
CA HIS A 14 8.65 11.26 -7.35
C HIS A 14 9.45 11.41 -6.06
N ASP A 15 8.81 11.71 -4.93
CA ASP A 15 9.53 11.87 -3.67
C ASP A 15 9.99 10.51 -3.13
N VAL A 16 11.22 10.49 -2.60
CA VAL A 16 11.85 9.27 -2.08
C VAL A 16 12.26 9.45 -0.63
N CYS A 17 12.27 8.38 0.13
CA CYS A 17 12.65 8.38 1.54
C CYS A 17 13.37 7.10 1.95
N SER A 18 13.99 7.12 3.12
CA SER A 18 14.64 5.93 3.69
C SER A 18 13.61 4.99 4.35
N ALA A 19 13.99 3.72 4.52
CA ALA A 19 13.19 2.75 5.29
C ALA A 19 12.86 3.29 6.69
N ASN A 20 13.84 3.87 7.39
CA ASN A 20 13.65 4.44 8.73
C ASN A 20 12.57 5.52 8.75
N HIS A 21 12.46 6.33 7.69
CA HIS A 21 11.41 7.33 7.60
C HIS A 21 10.04 6.67 7.46
N LEU A 22 9.89 5.69 6.56
CA LEU A 22 8.64 4.94 6.38
C LEU A 22 8.21 4.24 7.68
N ILE A 23 9.13 3.57 8.36
CA ILE A 23 8.89 2.91 9.65
C ILE A 23 8.41 3.94 10.69
N ALA A 24 9.13 5.05 10.83
CA ALA A 24 8.80 6.07 11.81
C ALA A 24 7.43 6.73 11.58
N VAL A 25 7.06 7.00 10.33
CA VAL A 25 5.78 7.67 10.03
C VAL A 25 4.59 6.72 9.97
N SER A 26 4.81 5.44 9.62
CA SER A 26 3.73 4.45 9.54
C SER A 26 3.39 3.84 10.89
N GLY A 27 4.38 3.71 11.80
CA GLY A 27 4.22 2.98 13.05
C GLY A 27 4.31 1.46 12.90
N LEU A 28 4.85 0.98 11.77
CA LEU A 28 5.28 -0.41 11.63
C LEU A 28 6.56 -0.65 12.45
N SER A 29 6.77 -1.89 12.86
CA SER A 29 8.07 -2.36 13.33
C SER A 29 9.03 -2.58 12.15
N ALA A 30 10.32 -2.72 12.45
CA ALA A 30 11.31 -3.05 11.42
C ALA A 30 11.04 -4.42 10.79
N GLU A 31 10.64 -5.42 11.61
CA GLU A 31 10.31 -6.77 11.14
C GLU A 31 9.10 -6.77 10.21
N GLU A 32 8.08 -5.98 10.53
CA GLU A 32 6.90 -5.80 9.68
C GLU A 32 7.24 -5.13 8.36
N PHE A 33 8.08 -4.10 8.37
CA PHE A 33 8.54 -3.46 7.15
C PHE A 33 9.34 -4.43 6.28
N ASP A 34 10.27 -5.18 6.88
CA ASP A 34 11.11 -6.14 6.17
C ASP A 34 10.27 -7.28 5.56
N GLU A 35 9.22 -7.74 6.26
CA GLU A 35 8.25 -8.70 5.70
C GLU A 35 7.57 -8.13 4.44
N LEU A 36 7.10 -6.89 4.48
CA LEU A 36 6.46 -6.23 3.33
C LEU A 36 7.44 -6.05 2.15
N VAL A 37 8.72 -5.83 2.44
CA VAL A 37 9.78 -5.79 1.41
C VAL A 37 10.03 -7.18 0.84
N GLN A 38 10.11 -8.21 1.69
CA GLN A 38 10.37 -9.59 1.30
C GLN A 38 9.27 -10.14 0.38
N ILE A 39 8.00 -9.84 0.66
CA ILE A 39 6.87 -10.25 -0.18
C ILE A 39 6.66 -9.33 -1.41
N GLY A 40 7.51 -8.31 -1.58
CA GLY A 40 7.52 -7.43 -2.76
C GLY A 40 6.40 -6.39 -2.80
N ILE A 41 5.73 -6.13 -1.67
CA ILE A 41 4.71 -5.08 -1.57
C ILE A 41 5.35 -3.70 -1.47
N ILE A 42 6.46 -3.60 -0.75
CA ILE A 42 7.31 -2.41 -0.72
C ILE A 42 8.61 -2.73 -1.43
N THR A 43 8.84 -2.11 -2.59
CA THR A 43 10.04 -2.38 -3.38
C THR A 43 10.99 -1.18 -3.34
N PRO A 44 12.29 -1.38 -3.04
CA PRO A 44 13.27 -0.30 -3.11
C PRO A 44 13.46 0.20 -4.54
N ILE A 45 13.93 1.43 -4.67
CA ILE A 45 14.25 2.04 -5.95
C ILE A 45 15.67 1.58 -6.34
N ASN A 46 15.78 0.66 -7.30
CA ASN A 46 17.04 0.02 -7.72
C ASN A 46 17.77 -0.67 -6.54
N ASP A 47 19.09 -0.90 -6.64
CA ASP A 47 19.95 -1.40 -5.55
C ASP A 47 20.19 -0.39 -4.42
N SER A 48 19.31 0.60 -4.26
CA SER A 48 19.43 1.64 -3.23
C SER A 48 18.63 1.30 -1.97
N LYS A 49 18.89 2.04 -0.88
CA LYS A 49 18.11 1.96 0.38
C LYS A 49 16.94 2.95 0.42
N TYR A 50 16.51 3.43 -0.74
CA TYR A 50 15.44 4.42 -0.86
C TYR A 50 14.17 3.80 -1.42
N TYR A 51 13.05 4.34 -0.96
CA TYR A 51 11.70 3.89 -1.28
C TYR A 51 10.89 5.09 -1.72
N ARG A 52 9.87 4.84 -2.55
CA ARG A 52 8.91 5.90 -2.91
C ARG A 52 8.16 6.34 -1.67
N LEU A 53 7.98 7.65 -1.51
CA LEU A 53 7.26 8.23 -0.39
C LEU A 53 5.77 7.81 -0.41
N SER A 54 5.23 7.45 -1.59
CA SER A 54 3.87 6.89 -1.74
C SER A 54 3.65 5.60 -0.94
N TYR A 55 4.70 4.84 -0.61
CA TYR A 55 4.58 3.65 0.24
C TYR A 55 4.15 3.94 1.68
N ILE A 56 4.14 5.21 2.13
CA ILE A 56 3.53 5.59 3.42
C ILE A 56 2.07 5.14 3.48
N VAL A 57 1.32 5.26 2.38
CA VAL A 57 -0.08 4.84 2.32
C VAL A 57 -0.19 3.32 2.47
N THR A 58 0.67 2.57 1.78
CA THR A 58 0.74 1.10 1.88
C THR A 58 1.09 0.65 3.30
N ALA A 59 2.09 1.27 3.92
CA ALA A 59 2.53 0.96 5.27
C ALA A 59 1.44 1.29 6.32
N ASN A 60 0.73 2.41 6.16
CA ASN A 60 -0.42 2.75 7.00
C ASN A 60 -1.57 1.75 6.84
N THR A 61 -1.83 1.26 5.63
CA THR A 61 -2.83 0.21 5.39
C THR A 61 -2.44 -1.09 6.08
N ALA A 62 -1.17 -1.51 6.01
CA ALA A 62 -0.67 -2.69 6.71
C ALA A 62 -0.86 -2.55 8.23
N ARG A 63 -0.48 -1.41 8.82
CA ARG A 63 -0.68 -1.14 10.24
C ARG A 63 -2.15 -1.24 10.63
N ARG A 64 -3.03 -0.59 9.87
CA ARG A 64 -4.48 -0.61 10.13
C ARG A 64 -5.04 -2.02 10.05
N LEU A 65 -4.66 -2.82 9.05
CA LEU A 65 -5.10 -4.21 8.96
C LEU A 65 -4.62 -5.04 10.16
N ARG A 66 -3.36 -4.86 10.57
CA ARG A 66 -2.82 -5.50 11.77
C ARG A 66 -3.62 -5.13 13.01
N ASP A 67 -3.87 -3.84 13.22
CA ASP A 67 -4.55 -3.33 14.41
C ASP A 67 -6.05 -3.70 14.41
N ASP A 68 -6.74 -3.58 13.27
CA ASP A 68 -8.19 -3.81 13.15
C ASP A 68 -8.56 -5.30 13.27
N PHE A 69 -7.65 -6.20 12.90
CA PHE A 69 -7.86 -7.65 12.90
C PHE A 69 -6.96 -8.42 13.88
N GLU A 70 -6.19 -7.71 14.70
CA GLU A 70 -5.23 -8.28 15.66
C GLU A 70 -4.29 -9.32 15.01
N LEU A 71 -3.80 -9.01 13.81
CA LEU A 71 -2.97 -9.95 13.04
C LEU A 71 -1.55 -10.01 13.60
N ASP A 72 -0.96 -11.20 13.53
CA ASP A 72 0.49 -11.35 13.67
C ASP A 72 1.22 -10.92 12.38
N LEU A 73 2.55 -10.96 12.43
CA LEU A 73 3.41 -10.56 11.31
C LEU A 73 3.03 -11.28 10.00
N HIS A 74 2.83 -12.61 10.07
CA HIS A 74 2.51 -13.43 8.90
C HIS A 74 1.08 -13.18 8.41
N GLY A 75 0.13 -13.03 9.33
CA GLY A 75 -1.26 -12.68 9.03
C GLY A 75 -1.36 -11.34 8.32
N MET A 76 -0.60 -10.33 8.78
CA MET A 76 -0.50 -9.03 8.11
C MET A 76 0.08 -9.17 6.69
N GLY A 77 1.18 -9.91 6.53
CA GLY A 77 1.79 -10.17 5.21
C GLY A 77 0.82 -10.85 4.23
N LEU A 78 0.09 -11.87 4.71
CA LEU A 78 -0.95 -12.54 3.93
C LEU A 78 -2.10 -11.60 3.56
N ALA A 79 -2.62 -10.83 4.51
CA ALA A 79 -3.71 -9.88 4.28
C ALA A 79 -3.31 -8.83 3.23
N MET A 80 -2.11 -8.27 3.35
CA MET A 80 -1.56 -7.32 2.38
C MET A 80 -1.39 -7.94 0.98
N THR A 81 -0.94 -9.20 0.90
CA THR A 81 -0.86 -9.94 -0.36
C THR A 81 -2.24 -10.13 -1.01
N LEU A 82 -3.25 -10.49 -0.20
CA LEU A 82 -4.62 -10.65 -0.68
C LEU A 82 -5.21 -9.32 -1.17
N MET A 83 -4.95 -8.22 -0.47
CA MET A 83 -5.37 -6.88 -0.89
C MET A 83 -4.79 -6.52 -2.27
N LEU A 84 -3.48 -6.68 -2.45
CA LEU A 84 -2.83 -6.43 -3.74
C LEU A 84 -3.42 -7.32 -4.85
N ARG A 85 -3.69 -8.59 -4.54
CA ARG A 85 -4.31 -9.51 -5.50
C ARG A 85 -5.72 -9.08 -5.88
N ILE A 86 -6.52 -8.59 -4.92
CA ILE A 86 -7.87 -8.06 -5.19
C ILE A 86 -7.79 -6.83 -6.10
N GLU A 87 -6.89 -5.89 -5.82
CA GLU A 87 -6.70 -4.69 -6.64
C GLU A 87 -6.31 -5.05 -8.08
N ASN A 88 -5.36 -5.98 -8.25
CA ASN A 88 -4.95 -6.47 -9.57
C ASN A 88 -6.11 -7.13 -10.32
N LEU A 89 -6.87 -8.00 -9.66
CA LEU A 89 -8.04 -8.66 -10.26
C LEU A 89 -9.13 -7.65 -10.64
N GLN A 90 -9.36 -6.63 -9.82
CA GLN A 90 -10.31 -5.55 -10.12
C GLN A 90 -9.86 -4.73 -11.32
N ALA A 91 -8.57 -4.42 -11.43
CA ALA A 91 -8.00 -3.74 -12.59
C ALA A 91 -8.16 -4.57 -13.87
N GLU A 92 -7.88 -5.87 -13.82
CA GLU A 92 -8.10 -6.79 -14.94
C GLU A 92 -9.57 -6.84 -15.37
N LEU A 93 -10.51 -6.95 -14.43
CA LEU A 93 -11.95 -6.94 -14.71
C LEU A 93 -12.40 -5.63 -15.35
N ASN A 94 -11.91 -4.49 -14.85
CA ASN A 94 -12.24 -3.19 -15.41
C ASN A 94 -11.69 -3.04 -16.84
N ASN A 95 -10.47 -3.51 -17.08
CA ASN A 95 -9.86 -3.53 -18.42
C ASN A 95 -10.63 -4.45 -19.38
N ALA A 96 -11.06 -5.62 -18.92
CA ALA A 96 -11.87 -6.54 -19.71
C ALA A 96 -13.24 -5.93 -20.06
N ARG A 97 -13.91 -5.30 -19.09
CA ARG A 97 -15.20 -4.60 -19.30
C ARG A 97 -15.07 -3.42 -20.25
N ALA A 98 -14.00 -2.65 -20.17
CA ALA A 98 -13.74 -1.52 -21.07
C ALA A 98 -13.52 -1.96 -22.53
N ARG A 99 -13.09 -3.21 -22.75
CA ARG A 99 -12.91 -3.81 -24.09
C ARG A 99 -14.19 -4.41 -24.68
N ILE A 100 -15.24 -4.59 -23.88
CA ILE A 100 -16.54 -5.02 -24.40
C ILE A 100 -17.25 -3.77 -24.97
N PRO A 101 -17.44 -3.66 -26.30
CA PRO A 101 -18.16 -2.53 -26.87
C PRO A 101 -19.59 -2.51 -26.32
N ALA A 102 -20.12 -1.31 -26.05
CA ALA A 102 -21.46 -1.08 -25.49
C ALA A 102 -22.63 -1.49 -26.41
N SER A 103 -22.44 -2.42 -27.37
CA SER A 103 -23.42 -2.74 -28.40
C SER A 103 -24.39 -3.88 -28.06
N ILE A 104 -24.47 -4.32 -26.79
CA ILE A 104 -25.43 -5.35 -26.40
C ILE A 104 -26.11 -4.98 -25.08
N ARG A 105 -27.01 -3.99 -25.13
CA ARG A 105 -28.18 -3.98 -24.23
C ARG A 105 -29.39 -4.47 -25.04
N PRO A 106 -29.92 -5.67 -24.78
CA PRO A 106 -31.27 -6.00 -25.24
C PRO A 106 -32.26 -5.17 -24.41
N TYR A 107 -33.31 -4.69 -25.09
CA TYR A 107 -34.45 -3.98 -24.53
C TYR A 107 -35.22 -4.83 -23.51
#